data_AF-A0A9P6ISZ0-F1
#
_entry.id   AF-A0A9P6ISZ0-F1
#
_cell.length_a   1.000
_cell.length_b   1.000
_cell.length_c   1.000
_cell.angle_alpha   90.00
_cell.angle_beta   90.00
_cell.angle_gamma   90.00
#
_symmetry.space_group_name_H-M   'P 1'
#
loop_
_entity.id
_entity.type
_entity.pdbx_description
1 polymer ?
#
loop_
_entity_poly.entity_id
_entity_poly.type
_entity_poly.pdbx_seq_one_letter_code
_entity_poly.pdbx_strand_id
1 'polypeptide(L)'
;INDADPWFPENEALSKYIALLQQEEPEATETQLKSALLRRAIEAVTRIFTLREDKPVLAGLVKQGTVGDDTWMEFTLSEKELELEIMAIIAEANTFKEGWGQTILQTASEMVIHERTKNMEKEMKAKKEEDERNQALQEKLQEENKVQEEKNMEERQERERAKALEELLAEEAAEMKKASQGSKKPKRPTKK
;
A
#
# COMPACT_ATOMS: atom_id res chain seq x y z
N ILE A 1 33.90 3.07 24.10
CA ILE A 1 32.97 3.99 23.40
C ILE A 1 32.17 3.06 22.53
N ASN A 2 30.89 2.82 22.85
CA ASN A 2 30.08 1.88 22.08
C ASN A 2 29.88 2.48 20.68
N ASP A 3 30.30 1.76 19.65
CA ASP A 3 30.02 2.05 18.23
C ASP A 3 28.57 1.67 17.86
N ALA A 4 27.66 1.76 18.83
CA ALA A 4 26.26 1.39 18.65
C ALA A 4 25.51 2.53 17.96
N ASP A 5 24.72 2.18 16.95
CA ASP A 5 23.87 3.13 16.25
C ASP A 5 22.82 3.72 17.24
N PRO A 6 22.54 5.03 17.19
CA PRO A 6 21.51 5.64 18.03
C PRO A 6 20.14 4.96 17.84
N TRP A 7 19.40 4.77 18.94
CA TRP A 7 18.07 4.13 18.90
C TRP A 7 17.07 4.87 18.00
N PHE A 8 17.13 6.20 17.99
CA PHE A 8 16.36 7.05 17.09
C PHE A 8 17.26 7.70 16.04
N PRO A 9 16.74 7.93 14.82
CA PRO A 9 17.46 8.73 13.83
C PRO A 9 17.69 10.16 14.34
N GLU A 10 18.60 10.86 13.65
CA GLU A 10 18.90 12.26 13.94
C GLU A 10 17.61 13.09 14.04
N ASN A 11 17.52 13.93 15.06
CA ASN A 11 16.36 14.77 15.28
C ASN A 11 16.41 16.00 14.36
N GLU A 12 15.81 15.88 13.18
CA GLU A 12 15.74 16.98 12.22
C GLU A 12 15.06 18.25 12.79
N ALA A 13 14.05 18.08 13.65
CA ALA A 13 13.33 19.21 14.23
C ALA A 13 14.23 20.01 15.18
N LEU A 14 15.06 19.31 15.96
CA LEU A 14 16.12 19.92 16.77
C LEU A 14 17.18 20.59 15.88
N SER A 15 17.70 19.91 14.87
CA SER A 15 18.73 20.47 13.97
C SER A 15 18.23 21.75 13.28
N LYS A 16 16.97 21.77 12.81
CA LYS A 16 16.33 22.97 12.23
C LYS A 16 16.16 24.09 13.27
N TYR A 17 15.78 23.74 14.50
CA TYR A 17 15.65 24.72 15.57
C TYR A 17 17.00 25.36 15.94
N ILE A 18 18.05 24.55 16.10
CA ILE A 18 19.42 25.04 16.35
C ILE A 18 19.91 25.90 15.18
N ALA A 19 19.66 25.47 13.94
CA ALA A 19 20.02 26.25 12.76
C ALA A 19 19.34 27.63 12.76
N LEU A 20 18.07 27.71 13.17
CA LEU A 20 17.37 28.99 13.33
C LEU A 20 17.94 29.84 14.46
N LEU A 21 18.37 29.25 15.57
CA LEU A 21 19.04 29.99 16.66
C LEU A 21 20.39 30.55 16.24
N GLN A 22 21.11 29.87 15.35
CA GLN A 22 22.42 30.29 14.83
C GLN A 22 22.31 31.22 13.61
N GLN A 23 21.10 31.47 13.12
CA GLN A 23 20.88 32.30 11.94
C GLN A 23 21.06 33.78 12.28
N GLU A 24 22.11 34.40 11.74
CA GLU A 24 22.42 35.82 12.00
C GLU A 24 21.70 36.78 11.03
N GLU A 25 21.53 36.42 9.75
CA GLU A 25 20.91 37.30 8.74
C GLU A 25 19.93 36.57 7.80
N PRO A 26 18.64 36.98 7.75
CA PRO A 26 17.95 37.81 8.74
C PRO A 26 17.81 37.05 10.07
N GLU A 27 17.84 37.75 11.20
CA GLU A 27 17.61 37.13 12.51
C GLU A 27 16.25 36.41 12.55
N ALA A 28 16.22 35.21 13.12
CA ALA A 28 15.00 34.44 13.24
C ALA A 28 13.99 35.16 14.14
N THR A 29 12.78 35.38 13.62
CA THR A 29 11.71 36.00 14.41
C THR A 29 11.29 35.10 15.56
N GLU A 30 10.83 35.70 16.66
CA GLU A 30 10.31 34.96 17.81
C GLU A 30 9.20 33.97 17.41
N THR A 31 8.34 34.35 16.45
CA THR A 31 7.30 33.46 15.91
C THR A 31 7.90 32.24 15.22
N GLN A 32 8.97 32.41 14.44
CA GLN A 32 9.68 31.27 13.81
C GLN A 32 10.29 30.36 14.86
N LEU A 33 10.96 30.91 15.88
CA LEU A 33 11.56 30.13 16.97
C LEU A 33 10.52 29.37 17.78
N LYS A 34 9.44 30.02 18.21
CA LYS A 34 8.30 29.36 18.88
C LYS A 34 7.69 28.26 18.02
N SER A 35 7.54 28.53 16.72
CA SER A 35 7.00 27.55 15.78
C SER A 35 7.91 26.33 15.68
N ALA A 36 9.23 26.53 15.56
CA ALA A 36 10.21 25.46 15.45
C ALA A 36 10.36 24.67 16.76
N LEU A 37 10.33 25.34 17.92
CA LEU A 37 10.30 24.67 19.22
C LEU A 37 9.06 23.78 19.37
N LEU A 38 7.90 24.21 18.88
CA LEU A 38 6.70 23.37 18.86
C LEU A 38 6.88 22.14 17.94
N ARG A 39 7.57 22.26 16.80
CA ARG A 39 7.85 21.10 15.93
C ARG A 39 8.82 20.12 16.60
N ARG A 40 9.82 20.65 17.32
CA ARG A 40 10.70 19.84 18.16
C ARG A 40 9.90 19.11 19.26
N ALA A 41 8.94 19.76 19.88
CA ALA A 41 8.04 19.13 20.87
C ALA A 41 7.16 18.02 20.25
N ILE A 42 6.65 18.22 19.03
CA ILE A 42 5.86 17.21 18.29
C ILE A 42 6.71 15.97 18.02
N GLU A 43 7.96 16.14 17.57
CA GLU A 43 8.90 15.03 17.34
C GLU A 43 9.19 14.27 18.65
N ALA A 44 9.48 15.00 19.74
CA ALA A 44 9.70 14.38 21.05
C ALA A 44 8.48 13.56 21.50
N VAL A 45 7.26 14.09 21.38
CA VAL A 45 6.03 13.36 21.73
C VAL A 45 5.81 12.13 20.84
N THR A 46 6.13 12.23 19.55
CA THR A 46 6.07 11.09 18.63
C THR A 46 7.02 9.96 19.06
N ARG A 47 8.25 10.31 19.46
CA ARG A 47 9.21 9.36 20.02
C ARG A 47 8.74 8.77 21.35
N ILE A 48 8.09 9.55 22.22
CA ILE A 48 7.49 9.04 23.46
C ILE A 48 6.45 7.96 23.17
N PHE A 49 5.55 8.19 22.21
CA PHE A 49 4.55 7.18 21.85
C PHE A 49 5.20 5.88 21.37
N THR A 50 6.22 6.01 20.52
CA THR A 50 7.00 4.87 20.01
C THR A 50 7.65 4.09 21.16
N LEU A 51 8.41 4.76 22.06
CA LEU A 51 9.01 4.09 23.21
C LEU A 51 7.98 3.41 24.12
N ARG A 52 6.81 4.04 24.33
CA ARG A 52 5.75 3.46 25.17
C ARG A 52 5.12 2.21 24.56
N GLU A 53 4.96 2.18 23.24
CA GLU A 53 4.48 1.01 22.51
C GLU A 53 5.54 -0.12 22.51
N ASP A 54 6.82 0.23 22.35
CA ASP A 54 7.92 -0.73 22.21
C ASP A 54 8.38 -1.35 23.53
N LYS A 55 8.40 -0.58 24.63
CA LYS A 55 8.93 -1.02 25.93
C LYS A 55 8.36 -2.36 26.42
N PRO A 56 7.04 -2.61 26.46
CA PRO A 56 6.52 -3.90 26.91
C PRO A 56 6.86 -5.04 25.94
N VAL A 57 6.93 -4.76 24.64
CA VAL A 57 7.30 -5.75 23.61
C VAL A 57 8.75 -6.17 23.79
N LEU A 58 9.66 -5.20 23.88
CA LEU A 58 11.08 -5.43 24.08
C LEU A 58 11.36 -6.14 25.41
N ALA A 59 10.69 -5.74 26.49
CA ALA A 59 10.80 -6.42 27.78
C ALA A 59 10.38 -7.90 27.72
N GLY A 60 9.40 -8.23 26.88
CA GLY A 60 9.01 -9.62 26.60
C GLY A 60 10.09 -10.40 25.86
N LEU A 61 10.67 -9.81 24.80
CA LEU A 61 11.72 -10.43 23.99
C LEU A 61 13.01 -10.67 24.79
N VAL A 62 13.41 -9.72 25.63
CA VAL A 62 14.57 -9.86 26.54
C VAL A 62 14.36 -11.04 27.50
N LYS A 63 13.18 -11.16 28.11
CA LYS A 63 12.85 -12.30 28.99
C LYS A 63 12.87 -13.66 28.28
N GLN A 64 12.56 -13.68 26.99
CA GLN A 64 12.63 -14.87 26.15
C GLN A 64 14.06 -15.20 25.72
N GLY A 65 15.02 -14.29 25.93
CA GLY A 65 16.41 -14.43 25.49
C GLY A 65 16.60 -14.28 23.99
N THR A 66 15.60 -13.77 23.26
CA THR A 66 15.68 -13.53 21.80
C THR A 66 16.37 -12.22 21.46
N VAL A 67 16.41 -11.28 22.42
CA VAL A 67 17.10 -10.00 22.33
C VAL A 67 18.10 -9.90 23.49
N GLY A 68 19.29 -9.38 23.22
CA GLY A 68 20.35 -9.24 24.22
C GLY A 68 20.11 -8.11 25.22
N ASP A 69 20.77 -8.21 26.38
CA ASP A 69 20.72 -7.18 27.43
C ASP A 69 21.29 -5.83 26.96
N ASP A 70 22.24 -5.84 26.02
CA ASP A 70 22.83 -4.63 25.43
C ASP A 70 21.77 -3.76 24.74
N THR A 71 20.88 -4.38 23.95
CA THR A 71 19.78 -3.68 23.28
C THR A 71 18.79 -3.08 24.28
N TRP A 72 18.54 -3.76 25.39
CA TRP A 72 17.70 -3.23 26.47
C TRP A 72 18.35 -2.03 27.16
N MET A 73 19.68 -2.07 27.35
CA MET A 73 20.45 -0.97 27.90
C MET A 73 20.43 0.24 26.96
N GLU A 74 20.60 0.03 25.65
CA GLU A 74 20.50 1.08 24.62
C GLU A 74 19.11 1.71 24.60
N PHE A 75 18.05 0.89 24.63
CA PHE A 75 16.67 1.38 24.74
C PHE A 75 16.50 2.28 25.96
N THR A 76 16.96 1.84 27.13
CA THR A 76 16.83 2.60 28.38
C THR A 76 17.68 3.87 28.37
N LEU A 77 18.84 3.86 27.69
CA LEU A 77 19.65 5.05 27.48
C LEU A 77 18.90 6.07 26.63
N SER A 78 18.33 5.64 25.51
CA SER A 78 17.55 6.51 24.62
C SER A 78 16.31 7.11 25.31
N GLU A 79 15.68 6.36 26.21
CA GLU A 79 14.56 6.85 27.03
C GLU A 79 15.01 8.02 27.91
N LYS A 80 16.18 7.92 28.56
CA LYS A 80 16.75 9.00 29.38
C LYS A 80 17.16 10.21 28.54
N GLU A 81 17.74 10.00 27.37
CA GLU A 81 18.11 11.09 26.45
C GLU A 81 16.86 11.88 26.02
N LEU A 82 15.78 11.17 25.72
CA LEU A 82 14.50 11.79 25.38
C LEU A 82 13.89 12.54 26.58
N GLU A 83 13.97 12.00 27.80
CA GLU A 83 13.53 12.71 29.02
C GLU A 83 14.28 14.03 29.21
N LEU A 84 15.60 14.03 29.01
CA LEU A 84 16.42 15.25 29.08
C LEU A 84 16.04 16.26 27.99
N GLU A 85 15.79 15.79 26.76
CA GLU A 85 15.32 16.63 25.68
C GLU A 85 13.97 17.29 26.02
N ILE A 86 13.02 16.53 26.59
CA ILE A 86 11.72 17.05 27.01
C ILE A 86 11.87 18.14 28.08
N MET A 87 12.73 17.91 29.08
CA MET A 87 13.00 18.92 30.11
C MET A 87 13.60 20.19 29.52
N ALA A 88 14.50 20.07 28.53
CA ALA A 88 15.05 21.21 27.82
C ALA A 88 13.97 21.99 27.06
N ILE A 89 13.06 21.29 26.36
CA ILE A 89 11.94 21.93 25.64
C ILE A 89 11.02 22.68 26.60
N ILE A 90 10.69 22.09 27.75
CA ILE A 90 9.84 22.75 28.78
C ILE A 90 10.53 24.01 29.30
N ALA A 91 11.81 23.91 29.65
CA ALA A 91 12.58 25.04 30.17
C ALA A 91 12.66 26.17 29.14
N GLU A 92 12.93 25.83 27.87
CA GLU A 92 13.02 26.76 26.76
C GLU A 92 11.66 27.39 26.41
N ALA A 93 10.57 26.63 26.45
CA ALA A 93 9.23 27.20 26.28
C ALA A 93 8.92 28.26 27.35
N ASN A 94 9.36 28.04 28.59
CA ASN A 94 9.17 29.01 29.66
C ASN A 94 10.00 30.30 29.47
N THR A 95 11.09 30.29 28.68
CA THR A 95 11.84 31.52 28.37
C THR A 95 11.11 32.41 27.38
N PHE A 96 10.35 31.81 26.45
CA PHE A 96 9.51 32.54 25.50
C PHE A 96 8.23 33.08 26.11
N LYS A 97 7.60 32.32 27.00
CA LYS A 97 6.38 32.73 27.70
C LYS A 97 6.24 31.93 28.99
N GLU A 98 6.10 32.64 30.11
CA GLU A 98 5.88 32.01 31.41
C GLU A 98 4.65 31.09 31.37
N GLY A 99 4.82 29.87 31.89
CA GLY A 99 3.77 28.84 31.93
C GLY A 99 3.56 28.09 30.61
N TRP A 100 4.22 28.47 29.51
CA TRP A 100 4.07 27.75 28.24
C TRP A 100 4.66 26.35 28.30
N GLY A 101 5.71 26.12 29.10
CA GLY A 101 6.27 24.78 29.31
C GLY A 101 5.28 23.76 29.87
N GLN A 102 4.22 24.20 30.57
CA GLN A 102 3.16 23.30 31.08
C GLN A 102 2.19 22.84 29.99
N THR A 103 2.02 23.65 28.92
CA THR A 103 0.99 23.41 27.89
C THR A 103 1.58 22.96 26.55
N ILE A 104 2.85 23.28 26.25
CA ILE A 104 3.48 23.00 24.96
C ILE A 104 3.42 21.51 24.58
N LEU A 105 3.69 20.59 25.52
CA LEU A 105 3.66 19.15 25.25
C LEU A 105 2.23 18.63 25.06
N GLN A 106 1.25 19.22 25.75
CA GLN A 106 -0.16 18.88 25.55
C GLN A 106 -0.60 19.28 24.13
N THR A 107 -0.29 20.52 23.73
CA THR A 107 -0.57 20.99 22.37
C THR A 107 0.16 20.14 21.32
N ALA A 108 1.42 19.79 21.56
CA ALA A 108 2.17 18.90 20.66
C ALA A 108 1.51 17.51 20.55
N SER A 109 1.05 16.93 21.67
CA SER A 109 0.33 15.65 21.67
C SER A 109 -0.96 15.71 20.86
N GLU A 110 -1.74 16.78 20.98
CA GLU A 110 -2.95 16.98 20.19
C GLU A 110 -2.63 17.08 18.68
N MET A 111 -1.53 17.77 18.34
CA MET A 111 -1.07 17.87 16.95
C MET A 111 -0.63 16.52 16.37
N VAL A 112 0.12 15.70 17.12
CA VAL A 112 0.52 14.35 16.69
C VAL A 112 -0.71 13.48 16.41
N ILE A 113 -1.71 13.51 17.30
CA ILE A 113 -2.95 12.74 17.12
C ILE A 113 -3.72 13.23 15.90
N HIS A 114 -3.80 14.55 15.71
CA HIS A 114 -4.46 15.15 14.56
C HIS A 114 -3.77 14.76 13.24
N GLU A 115 -2.44 14.82 13.19
CA GLU A 115 -1.67 14.40 12.00
C GLU A 115 -1.85 12.91 11.69
N ARG A 116 -1.82 12.05 12.71
CA ARG A 116 -2.07 10.61 12.56
C ARG A 116 -3.47 10.35 11.98
N THR A 117 -4.48 11.03 12.52
CA THR A 117 -5.87 10.93 12.04
C THR A 117 -5.99 11.39 10.59
N LYS A 118 -5.40 12.54 10.27
CA LYS A 118 -5.40 13.10 8.91
C LYS A 118 -4.70 12.19 7.90
N ASN A 119 -3.61 11.54 8.30
CA ASN A 119 -2.91 10.58 7.43
C ASN A 119 -3.75 9.32 7.21
N MET A 120 -4.37 8.79 8.26
CA MET A 120 -5.29 7.66 8.15
C MET A 120 -6.49 7.97 7.23
N GLU A 121 -7.07 9.17 7.32
CA GLU A 121 -8.14 9.61 6.41
C GLU A 121 -7.68 9.65 4.95
N LYS A 122 -6.47 10.16 4.69
CA LYS A 122 -5.89 10.18 3.33
C LYS A 122 -5.67 8.77 2.80
N GLU A 123 -5.12 7.86 3.62
CA GLU A 123 -4.90 6.47 3.24
C GLU A 123 -6.21 5.74 2.96
N MET A 124 -7.24 5.96 3.79
CA MET A 124 -8.57 5.40 3.56
C MET A 124 -9.17 5.89 2.25
N LYS A 125 -9.01 7.19 1.94
CA LYS A 125 -9.47 7.74 0.66
C LYS A 125 -8.71 7.15 -0.52
N ALA A 126 -7.38 7.04 -0.43
CA ALA A 126 -6.56 6.46 -1.49
C ALA A 126 -6.90 4.99 -1.75
N LYS A 127 -7.08 4.19 -0.69
CA LYS A 127 -7.53 2.80 -0.81
C LYS A 127 -8.90 2.69 -1.46
N LYS A 128 -9.84 3.55 -1.07
CA LYS A 128 -11.17 3.57 -1.69
C LYS A 128 -11.10 3.89 -3.19
N GLU A 129 -10.30 4.88 -3.59
CA GLU A 129 -10.11 5.21 -5.00
C GLU A 129 -9.42 4.07 -5.78
N GLU A 130 -8.47 3.37 -5.15
CA GLU A 130 -7.82 2.18 -5.72
C GLU A 130 -8.80 1.02 -5.89
N ASP A 131 -9.61 0.74 -4.86
CA ASP A 131 -10.64 -0.30 -4.89
C ASP A 131 -11.68 -0.03 -5.99
N GLU A 132 -12.14 1.21 -6.13
CA GLU A 132 -13.07 1.63 -7.19
C GLU A 132 -12.47 1.44 -8.59
N ARG A 133 -11.18 1.77 -8.77
CA ARG A 133 -10.47 1.54 -10.04
C ARG A 133 -10.31 0.06 -10.35
N ASN A 134 -9.96 -0.74 -9.34
CA ASN A 134 -9.79 -2.17 -9.49
C ASN A 134 -11.12 -2.86 -9.81
N GLN A 135 -12.22 -2.44 -9.17
CA GLN A 135 -13.56 -2.92 -9.48
C GLN A 135 -13.95 -2.56 -10.92
N ALA A 136 -13.77 -1.31 -11.35
CA ALA A 136 -14.08 -0.90 -12.71
C ALA A 136 -13.24 -1.65 -13.77
N LEU A 137 -11.97 -1.95 -13.46
CA LEU A 137 -11.12 -2.75 -14.34
C LEU A 137 -11.59 -4.20 -14.40
N GLN A 138 -11.96 -4.80 -13.26
CA GLN A 138 -12.51 -6.15 -13.22
C GLN A 138 -13.81 -6.26 -14.01
N GLU A 139 -14.71 -5.28 -13.90
CA GLU A 139 -15.95 -5.24 -14.67
C GLU A 139 -15.67 -5.21 -16.19
N LYS A 140 -14.74 -4.36 -16.64
CA LYS A 140 -14.35 -4.29 -18.05
C LYS A 140 -13.74 -5.59 -18.56
N LEU A 141 -12.83 -6.19 -17.79
CA LEU A 141 -12.22 -7.48 -18.15
C LEU A 141 -13.26 -8.59 -18.21
N GLN A 142 -14.23 -8.61 -17.30
CA GLN A 142 -15.33 -9.57 -17.33
C GLN A 142 -16.21 -9.39 -18.58
N GLU A 143 -16.48 -8.15 -18.97
CA GLU A 143 -17.26 -7.85 -20.17
C GLU A 143 -16.50 -8.24 -21.45
N GLU A 144 -15.21 -7.91 -21.54
CA GLU A 144 -14.34 -8.32 -22.65
C GLU A 144 -14.23 -9.85 -22.76
N ASN A 145 -14.06 -10.55 -21.63
CA ASN A 145 -14.02 -12.02 -21.61
C ASN A 145 -15.34 -12.63 -22.08
N LYS A 146 -16.49 -12.11 -21.65
CA LYS A 146 -17.81 -12.58 -22.12
C LYS A 146 -17.97 -12.40 -23.63
N VAL A 147 -17.61 -11.23 -24.15
CA VAL A 147 -17.68 -10.96 -25.60
C VAL A 147 -16.74 -11.89 -26.37
N GLN A 148 -15.55 -12.17 -25.84
CA GLN A 148 -14.61 -13.09 -26.48
C GLN A 148 -15.10 -14.54 -26.43
N GLU A 149 -15.71 -14.97 -25.33
CA GLU A 149 -16.34 -16.30 -25.21
C GLU A 149 -17.49 -16.47 -26.20
N GLU A 150 -18.36 -15.47 -26.34
CA GLU A 150 -19.45 -15.48 -27.33
C GLU A 150 -18.90 -15.62 -28.76
N LYS A 151 -17.90 -14.82 -29.14
CA LYS A 151 -17.23 -14.94 -30.45
C LYS A 151 -16.61 -16.32 -30.68
N ASN A 152 -15.91 -16.86 -29.68
CA ASN A 152 -15.29 -18.17 -29.77
C ASN A 152 -16.35 -19.29 -29.93
N MET A 153 -17.50 -19.14 -29.27
CA MET A 153 -18.63 -20.06 -29.38
C MET A 153 -19.31 -19.97 -30.76
N GLU A 154 -19.50 -18.77 -31.28
CA GLU A 154 -20.02 -18.55 -32.63
C GLU A 154 -19.10 -19.15 -33.70
N GLU A 155 -17.78 -18.90 -33.61
CA GLU A 155 -16.79 -19.50 -34.51
C GLU A 155 -16.81 -21.03 -34.46
N ARG A 156 -16.99 -21.61 -33.26
CA ARG A 156 -17.08 -23.07 -33.11
C ARG A 156 -18.35 -23.63 -33.75
N GLN A 157 -19.50 -22.98 -33.55
CA GLN A 157 -20.76 -23.37 -34.17
C GLN A 157 -20.68 -23.27 -35.70
N GLU A 158 -20.02 -22.24 -36.23
CA GLU A 158 -19.84 -22.07 -37.66
C GLU A 158 -18.95 -23.18 -38.26
N ARG A 159 -17.84 -23.52 -37.59
CA ARG A 159 -16.98 -24.66 -37.98
C ARG A 159 -17.73 -25.99 -37.94
N GLU A 160 -18.59 -26.21 -36.95
CA GLU A 160 -19.41 -27.42 -36.85
C GLU A 160 -20.47 -27.47 -37.98
N ARG A 161 -21.13 -26.34 -38.29
CA ARG A 161 -22.07 -26.24 -39.43
C ARG A 161 -21.39 -26.47 -40.77
N ALA A 162 -20.18 -25.93 -40.97
CA ALA A 162 -19.41 -26.13 -42.19
C ALA A 162 -19.05 -27.61 -42.40
N LYS A 163 -18.60 -28.31 -41.35
CA LYS A 163 -18.33 -29.75 -41.40
C LYS A 163 -19.57 -30.58 -41.72
N ALA A 164 -20.71 -30.26 -41.10
CA ALA A 164 -21.97 -30.96 -41.37
C ALA A 164 -22.44 -30.79 -42.82
N LEU A 165 -22.27 -29.59 -43.40
CA LEU A 165 -22.57 -29.36 -44.82
C LEU A 165 -21.64 -30.15 -45.74
N GLU A 166 -20.35 -30.24 -45.41
CA GLU A 166 -19.38 -31.04 -46.16
C GLU A 166 -19.71 -32.54 -46.12
N GLU A 167 -20.12 -33.06 -44.95
CA GLU A 167 -20.54 -34.45 -44.78
C GLU A 167 -21.81 -34.78 -45.60
N LEU A 168 -22.83 -33.92 -45.56
CA LEU A 168 -24.04 -34.07 -46.36
C LEU A 168 -23.76 -34.07 -47.87
N LEU A 169 -22.88 -33.18 -48.33
CA LEU A 169 -22.46 -33.14 -49.74
C LEU A 169 -21.68 -34.40 -50.14
N ALA A 170 -20.87 -34.96 -49.25
CA ALA A 170 -20.15 -36.21 -49.47
C ALA A 170 -21.11 -37.42 -49.53
N GLU A 171 -22.14 -37.45 -48.67
CA GLU A 171 -23.19 -38.46 -48.68
C GLU A 171 -24.04 -38.38 -49.97
N GLU A 172 -24.45 -37.18 -50.38
CA GLU A 172 -25.19 -36.98 -51.64
C GLU A 172 -24.35 -37.40 -52.86
N ALA A 173 -23.06 -37.07 -52.88
CA ALA A 173 -22.14 -37.52 -53.92
C ALA A 173 -21.94 -39.06 -53.91
N ALA A 174 -21.95 -39.69 -52.75
CA ALA A 174 -21.88 -41.14 -52.61
C ALA A 174 -23.19 -41.84 -53.03
N GLU A 175 -24.34 -41.25 -52.73
CA GLU A 175 -25.65 -41.71 -53.20
C GLU A 175 -25.79 -41.56 -54.72
N MET A 176 -25.34 -40.45 -55.30
CA MET A 176 -25.28 -40.29 -56.76
C MET A 176 -24.36 -41.32 -57.41
N LYS A 177 -23.21 -41.66 -56.79
CA LYS A 177 -22.35 -42.75 -57.26
C LYS A 177 -23.01 -44.12 -57.15
N LYS A 178 -23.74 -44.43 -56.05
CA LYS A 178 -24.50 -45.67 -55.90
C LYS A 178 -25.67 -45.77 -56.89
N ALA A 179 -26.36 -44.66 -57.16
CA ALA A 179 -27.41 -44.58 -58.17
C ALA A 179 -26.88 -44.85 -59.59
N SER A 180 -25.64 -44.44 -59.89
CA SER A 180 -24.99 -44.74 -61.18
C SER A 180 -24.59 -46.22 -61.34
N GLN A 181 -24.26 -46.93 -60.25
CA GLN A 181 -23.84 -48.34 -60.29
C GLN A 181 -25.00 -49.36 -60.37
N GLY A 182 -26.25 -48.95 -60.14
CA GLY A 182 -27.45 -49.81 -60.22
C GLY A 182 -27.98 -50.12 -61.63
N SER A 183 -27.32 -49.66 -62.70
CA SER A 183 -27.86 -49.70 -64.07
C SER A 183 -27.12 -50.66 -65.03
N LYS A 184 -26.94 -51.95 -64.68
CA LYS A 184 -26.60 -52.99 -65.67
C LYS A 184 -27.86 -53.72 -66.17
N LYS A 185 -28.40 -53.29 -67.33
CA LYS A 185 -29.48 -53.97 -68.07
C LYS A 185 -29.01 -55.31 -68.66
N PRO A 186 -29.74 -56.44 -68.52
CA PRO A 186 -29.51 -57.62 -69.33
C PRO A 186 -30.18 -57.48 -70.71
N LYS A 187 -29.49 -57.96 -71.75
CA LYS A 187 -29.94 -57.97 -73.16
C LYS A 187 -31.05 -59.02 -73.39
N ARG A 188 -32.13 -58.56 -74.07
CA ARG A 188 -33.05 -59.18 -75.06
C ARG A 188 -33.07 -60.72 -75.21
N PRO A 189 -34.25 -61.32 -75.54
CA PRO A 189 -34.48 -61.56 -76.97
C PRO A 189 -35.92 -61.36 -77.47
N THR A 190 -35.95 -60.96 -78.74
CA THR A 190 -37.08 -60.89 -79.67
C THR A 190 -37.74 -62.26 -79.91
N LYS A 191 -39.06 -62.29 -80.06
CA LYS A 191 -39.73 -63.38 -80.79
C LYS A 191 -41.03 -62.91 -81.46
N LYS A 192 -41.04 -63.19 -82.78
CA LYS A 192 -42.13 -63.42 -83.75
C LYS A 192 -43.32 -62.49 -83.77
#